data_AF-A0AAN5D0C4-F1
#
_entry.id   AF-A0AAN5D0C4-F1
#
_cell.length_a   1.000
_cell.length_b   1.000
_cell.length_c   1.000
_cell.angle_alpha   90.00
_cell.angle_beta   90.00
_cell.angle_gamma   90.00
#
_symmetry.space_group_name_H-M   'P 1'
#
loop_
_entity.id
_entity.type
_entity.pdbx_description
1 polymer ?
#
loop_
_entity_poly.entity_id
_entity_poly.type
_entity_poly.pdbx_seq_one_letter_code
_entity_poly.pdbx_strand_id
1 'polypeptide(L)'
;MALDKQLFELKFAAKQLEKNAQRCEKQEKVEKDKLTAAIKKGNQEVAQVHAENAIRKKNEAINYIRMAARIDAVAARVQTAVTQKRVTSSMQGVVKAMESAMKSMNLEKVQQLMDRFERDFENLDVHTATMERTMDGTTVLNAPKGQVEALIQEAADKAGIDLNAELPQASTALPAATASVAEDADLTQRLAALRNS
;
A
#
# COMPACT_ATOMS: atom_id res chain seq x y z
N MET A 1 15.53 -18.37 -16.36
CA MET A 1 16.39 -19.31 -15.61
C MET A 1 17.60 -18.65 -14.95
N ALA A 2 18.56 -18.05 -15.66
CA ALA A 2 19.73 -17.44 -14.99
C ALA A 2 19.37 -16.30 -14.02
N LEU A 3 18.50 -15.38 -14.44
CA LEU A 3 18.04 -14.26 -13.61
C LEU A 3 17.17 -14.69 -12.41
N ASP A 4 16.32 -15.71 -12.58
CA ASP A 4 15.50 -16.24 -11.47
C ASP A 4 16.35 -16.89 -10.38
N LYS A 5 17.41 -17.61 -10.79
CA LYS A 5 18.39 -18.20 -9.85
C LYS A 5 19.17 -17.12 -9.10
N GLN A 6 19.67 -16.11 -9.81
CA GLN A 6 20.37 -14.97 -9.21
C GLN A 6 19.47 -14.19 -8.24
N LEU A 7 18.18 -14.02 -8.58
CA LEU A 7 17.21 -13.39 -7.70
C LEU A 7 16.98 -14.18 -6.41
N PHE A 8 16.91 -15.51 -6.50
CA PHE A 8 16.82 -16.39 -5.34
C PHE A 8 18.07 -16.27 -4.46
N GLU A 9 19.26 -16.32 -5.06
CA GLU A 9 20.55 -16.17 -4.35
C GLU A 9 20.64 -14.81 -3.63
N LEU A 10 20.19 -13.72 -4.26
CA LEU A 10 20.15 -12.39 -3.65
C LEU A 10 19.20 -12.32 -2.45
N LYS A 11 17.96 -12.84 -2.59
CA LYS A 11 16.99 -12.89 -1.48
C LYS A 11 17.50 -13.76 -0.32
N PHE A 12 18.14 -14.88 -0.65
CA PHE A 12 18.75 -15.75 0.35
C PHE A 12 19.91 -15.06 1.07
N ALA A 13 20.79 -14.37 0.33
CA ALA A 13 21.91 -13.62 0.91
C ALA A 13 21.42 -12.49 1.82
N ALA A 14 20.41 -11.71 1.42
CA ALA A 14 19.79 -10.70 2.28
C ALA A 14 19.28 -11.32 3.60
N LYS A 15 18.56 -12.44 3.52
CA LYS A 15 18.04 -13.12 4.71
C LYS A 15 19.16 -13.69 5.60
N GLN A 16 20.23 -14.19 5.00
CA GLN A 16 21.39 -14.68 5.73
C GLN A 16 22.09 -13.55 6.48
N LEU A 17 22.19 -12.35 5.88
CA LEU A 17 22.76 -11.17 6.52
C LEU A 17 21.87 -10.67 7.67
N GLU A 18 20.54 -10.68 7.53
CA GLU A 18 19.63 -10.37 8.65
C GLU A 18 19.83 -11.34 9.83
N LYS A 19 19.94 -12.65 9.56
CA LYS A 19 20.23 -13.64 10.61
C LYS A 19 21.58 -13.40 11.27
N ASN A 20 22.60 -13.04 10.49
CA ASN A 20 23.92 -12.71 11.03
C ASN A 20 23.87 -11.44 11.90
N ALA A 21 23.10 -10.42 11.50
CA ALA A 21 22.86 -9.23 12.32
C ALA A 21 22.21 -9.58 13.66
N GLN A 22 21.12 -10.35 13.65
CA GLN A 22 20.46 -10.83 14.87
C GLN A 22 21.40 -11.65 15.77
N ARG A 23 22.30 -12.43 15.17
CA ARG A 23 23.33 -13.16 15.93
C ARG A 23 24.30 -12.21 16.60
N CYS A 24 24.74 -11.15 15.91
CA CYS A 24 25.60 -10.12 16.49
C CYS A 24 24.90 -9.34 17.61
N GLU A 25 23.62 -9.00 17.49
CA GLU A 25 22.84 -8.37 18.57
C GLU A 25 22.71 -9.26 19.81
N LYS A 26 22.50 -10.57 19.61
CA LYS A 26 22.50 -11.52 20.74
C LYS A 26 23.86 -11.58 21.42
N GLN A 27 24.95 -11.61 20.65
CA GLN A 27 26.31 -11.58 21.19
C GLN A 27 26.60 -10.25 21.91
N GLU A 28 26.13 -9.12 21.40
CA GLU A 28 26.24 -7.81 22.06
C GLU A 28 25.58 -7.83 23.44
N LYS A 29 24.37 -8.39 23.57
CA LYS A 29 23.68 -8.52 24.86
C LYS A 29 24.49 -9.37 25.85
N VAL A 30 25.01 -10.51 25.39
CA VAL A 30 25.86 -11.38 26.22
C VAL A 30 27.12 -10.66 26.69
N GLU A 31 27.78 -9.88 25.84
CA GLU A 31 28.96 -9.11 26.22
C GLU A 31 28.62 -7.95 27.16
N LYS A 32 27.45 -7.33 27.03
CA LYS A 32 26.93 -6.35 28.00
C LYS A 32 26.66 -6.98 29.37
N ASP A 33 26.11 -8.18 29.42
CA ASP A 33 25.88 -8.89 30.68
C ASP A 33 27.22 -9.21 31.35
N LYS A 34 28.21 -9.69 30.60
CA LYS A 34 29.58 -9.91 31.10
C LYS A 34 30.25 -8.61 31.56
N LEU A 35 30.06 -7.51 30.85
CA LEU A 35 30.52 -6.18 31.26
C LEU A 35 29.95 -5.81 32.63
N THR A 36 28.64 -5.94 32.84
CA THR A 36 28.03 -5.63 34.15
C THR A 36 28.57 -6.53 35.26
N ALA A 37 28.84 -7.81 34.97
CA ALA A 37 29.43 -8.73 35.91
C ALA A 37 30.90 -8.38 36.24
N ALA A 38 31.69 -7.95 35.25
CA ALA A 38 33.07 -7.52 35.44
C ALA A 38 33.17 -6.23 36.27
N ILE A 39 32.27 -5.26 36.04
CA ILE A 39 32.17 -4.03 36.82
C ILE A 39 31.87 -4.35 38.29
N LYS A 40 30.90 -5.24 38.56
CA LYS A 40 30.56 -5.66 39.94
C LYS A 40 31.73 -6.33 40.67
N LYS A 41 32.64 -6.96 39.94
CA LYS A 41 33.85 -7.60 40.49
C LYS A 41 35.03 -6.63 40.65
N GLY A 42 34.92 -5.38 40.19
CA GLY A 42 35.99 -4.38 40.27
C GLY A 42 37.12 -4.54 39.24
N ASN A 43 37.01 -5.48 38.29
CA ASN A 43 38.03 -5.69 37.25
C ASN A 43 37.82 -4.74 36.06
N GLN A 44 38.40 -3.53 36.14
CA GLN A 44 38.25 -2.50 35.12
C GLN A 44 38.84 -2.90 33.74
N GLU A 45 39.98 -3.57 33.69
CA GLU A 45 40.59 -4.00 32.43
C GLU A 45 39.70 -4.99 31.66
N VAL A 46 39.13 -5.98 32.37
CA VAL A 46 38.21 -6.97 31.78
C VAL A 46 36.90 -6.33 31.35
N ALA A 47 36.40 -5.36 32.13
CA ALA A 47 35.23 -4.57 31.76
C ALA A 47 35.48 -3.79 30.46
N GLN A 48 36.65 -3.17 30.30
CA GLN A 48 36.99 -2.42 29.09
C GLN A 48 36.97 -3.30 27.83
N VAL A 49 37.55 -4.51 27.91
CA VAL A 49 37.52 -5.48 26.80
C VAL A 49 36.09 -5.92 26.43
N HIS A 50 35.23 -6.18 27.42
CA HIS A 50 33.84 -6.54 27.15
C HIS A 50 33.03 -5.37 26.57
N ALA A 51 33.31 -4.14 27.01
CA ALA A 51 32.70 -2.93 26.45
C ALA A 51 33.08 -2.72 24.98
N GLU A 52 34.37 -2.83 24.65
CA GLU A 52 34.86 -2.74 23.27
C GLU A 52 34.25 -3.82 22.37
N ASN A 53 34.18 -5.07 22.86
CA ASN A 53 33.55 -6.16 22.14
C ASN A 53 32.05 -5.93 21.90
N ALA A 54 31.33 -5.39 22.89
CA ALA A 54 29.92 -5.05 22.73
C ALA A 54 29.73 -3.97 21.65
N ILE A 55 30.52 -2.88 21.70
CA ILE A 55 30.45 -1.80 20.70
C ILE A 55 30.78 -2.33 19.30
N ARG A 56 31.83 -3.17 19.18
CA ARG A 56 32.19 -3.80 17.91
C ARG A 56 31.05 -4.65 17.36
N LYS A 57 30.42 -5.48 18.19
CA LYS A 57 29.29 -6.34 17.78
C LYS A 57 28.06 -5.54 17.37
N LYS A 58 27.77 -4.44 18.06
CA LYS A 58 26.72 -3.49 17.67
C LYS A 58 27.00 -2.88 16.28
N ASN A 59 28.23 -2.43 16.03
CA ASN A 59 28.61 -1.87 14.74
C ASN A 59 28.56 -2.90 13.61
N GLU A 60 29.02 -4.14 13.87
CA GLU A 60 28.89 -5.27 12.94
C GLU A 60 27.41 -5.53 12.60
N ALA A 61 26.52 -5.55 13.60
CA ALA A 61 25.09 -5.77 13.39
C ALA A 61 24.46 -4.69 12.49
N ILE A 62 24.75 -3.41 12.76
CA ILE A 62 24.28 -2.29 11.94
C ILE A 62 24.79 -2.41 10.49
N ASN A 63 26.05 -2.81 10.30
CA ASN A 63 26.61 -2.97 8.97
C ASN A 63 25.93 -4.13 8.21
N TYR A 64 25.67 -5.26 8.88
CA TYR A 64 24.93 -6.37 8.30
C TYR A 64 23.50 -5.98 7.89
N ILE A 65 22.77 -5.25 8.74
CA ILE A 65 21.42 -4.75 8.41
C ILE A 65 21.46 -3.82 7.20
N ARG A 66 22.44 -2.91 7.16
CA ARG A 66 22.62 -1.99 6.03
C ARG A 66 22.92 -2.73 4.73
N MET A 67 23.78 -3.75 4.76
CA MET A 67 24.06 -4.58 3.59
C MET A 67 22.82 -5.40 3.18
N ALA A 68 22.09 -5.98 4.14
CA ALA A 68 20.87 -6.74 3.87
C ALA A 68 19.82 -5.86 3.16
N ALA A 69 19.57 -4.65 3.67
CA ALA A 69 18.64 -3.70 3.06
C ALA A 69 19.06 -3.30 1.63
N ARG A 70 20.35 -3.09 1.39
CA ARG A 70 20.87 -2.81 0.04
C ARG A 70 20.67 -3.98 -0.91
N ILE A 71 20.94 -5.21 -0.47
CA ILE A 71 20.76 -6.41 -1.29
C ILE A 71 19.29 -6.66 -1.57
N ASP A 72 18.40 -6.46 -0.59
CA ASP A 72 16.97 -6.61 -0.77
C ASP A 72 16.41 -5.59 -1.78
N ALA A 73 16.88 -4.33 -1.71
CA ALA A 73 16.54 -3.32 -2.72
C ALA A 73 17.00 -3.71 -4.13
N VAL A 74 18.19 -4.31 -4.27
CA VAL A 74 18.67 -4.84 -5.55
C VAL A 74 17.82 -6.03 -6.00
N ALA A 75 17.48 -6.95 -5.10
CA ALA A 75 16.62 -8.09 -5.39
C ALA A 75 15.24 -7.65 -5.87
N ALA A 76 14.64 -6.60 -5.27
CA ALA A 76 13.38 -6.04 -5.72
C ALA A 76 13.46 -5.50 -7.16
N ARG A 77 14.54 -4.78 -7.51
CA ARG A 77 14.76 -4.31 -8.88
C ARG A 77 14.92 -5.47 -9.87
N VAL A 78 15.67 -6.51 -9.48
CA VAL A 78 15.84 -7.71 -10.31
C VAL A 78 14.52 -8.46 -10.48
N GLN A 79 13.69 -8.56 -9.44
CA GLN A 79 12.35 -9.15 -9.51
C GLN A 79 11.49 -8.41 -10.53
N THR A 80 11.48 -7.06 -10.50
CA THR A 80 10.77 -6.25 -11.49
C THR A 80 11.27 -6.53 -12.91
N ALA A 81 12.60 -6.56 -13.11
CA ALA A 81 13.19 -6.85 -14.42
C ALA A 81 12.83 -8.27 -14.92
N VAL A 82 12.78 -9.27 -14.04
CA VAL A 82 12.35 -10.63 -14.37
C VAL A 82 10.89 -10.67 -14.78
N THR A 83 10.02 -10.01 -14.03
CA THR A 83 8.58 -9.92 -14.35
C THR A 83 8.37 -9.19 -15.67
N GLN A 84 9.04 -8.06 -15.88
CA GLN A 84 8.97 -7.30 -17.12
C GLN A 84 9.45 -8.14 -18.31
N LYS A 85 10.57 -8.86 -18.17
CA LYS A 85 11.05 -9.80 -19.20
C LYS A 85 10.02 -10.88 -19.53
N ARG A 86 9.34 -11.43 -18.51
CA ARG A 86 8.28 -12.43 -18.72
C ARG A 86 7.11 -11.84 -19.49
N VAL A 87 6.65 -10.65 -19.11
CA VAL A 87 5.58 -9.92 -19.82
C VAL A 87 5.98 -9.65 -21.26
N THR A 88 7.18 -9.12 -21.51
CA THR A 88 7.68 -8.88 -22.88
C THR A 88 7.75 -10.16 -23.71
N SER A 89 8.20 -11.27 -23.12
CA SER A 89 8.24 -12.56 -23.80
C SER A 89 6.84 -13.08 -24.15
N SER A 90 5.87 -12.94 -23.24
CA SER A 90 4.47 -13.32 -23.49
C SER A 90 3.85 -12.43 -24.57
N MET A 91 4.08 -11.11 -24.51
CA MET A 91 3.62 -10.17 -25.52
C MET A 91 4.21 -10.48 -26.90
N GLN A 92 5.49 -10.85 -27.00
CA GLN A 92 6.07 -11.30 -28.27
C GLN A 92 5.36 -12.53 -28.85
N GLY A 93 4.98 -13.50 -28.01
CA GLY A 93 4.20 -14.66 -28.43
C GLY A 93 2.82 -14.26 -28.95
N VAL A 94 2.13 -13.37 -28.22
CA VAL A 94 0.80 -12.85 -28.61
C VAL A 94 0.89 -12.03 -29.90
N VAL A 95 1.89 -11.16 -30.05
CA VAL A 95 2.07 -10.35 -31.28
C VAL A 95 2.32 -11.25 -32.48
N LYS A 96 3.14 -12.31 -32.36
CA LYS A 96 3.34 -13.28 -33.45
C LYS A 96 2.06 -14.05 -33.78
N ALA A 97 1.30 -14.46 -32.76
CA ALA A 97 0.02 -15.14 -32.97
C ALA A 97 -1.00 -14.21 -33.63
N MET A 98 -1.03 -12.94 -33.23
CA MET A 98 -1.88 -11.90 -33.82
C MET A 98 -1.46 -11.57 -35.26
N GLU A 99 -0.17 -11.49 -35.56
CA GLU A 99 0.33 -11.29 -36.93
C GLU A 99 -0.06 -12.46 -37.84
N SER A 100 0.07 -13.70 -37.35
CA SER A 100 -0.42 -14.89 -38.06
C SER A 100 -1.94 -14.89 -38.23
N ALA A 101 -2.69 -14.48 -37.20
CA ALA A 101 -4.14 -14.40 -37.25
C ALA A 101 -4.60 -13.32 -38.24
N MET A 102 -4.00 -12.11 -38.22
CA MET A 102 -4.28 -11.03 -39.17
C MET A 102 -3.97 -11.42 -40.61
N LYS A 103 -2.91 -12.20 -40.84
CA LYS A 103 -2.59 -12.74 -42.17
C LYS A 103 -3.64 -13.72 -42.70
N SER A 104 -4.35 -14.41 -41.81
CA SER A 104 -5.49 -15.28 -42.12
C SER A 104 -6.86 -14.59 -42.00
N MET A 105 -6.91 -13.34 -41.56
CA MET A 105 -8.15 -12.61 -41.30
C MET A 105 -8.65 -12.01 -42.61
N ASN A 106 -9.72 -12.58 -43.14
CA ASN A 106 -10.39 -12.07 -44.33
C ASN A 106 -11.09 -10.74 -43.97
N LEU A 107 -10.74 -9.65 -44.64
CA LEU A 107 -11.24 -8.28 -44.36
C LEU A 107 -12.78 -8.21 -44.24
N GLU A 108 -13.51 -9.03 -44.99
CA GLU A 108 -14.98 -9.17 -44.90
C GLU A 108 -15.49 -9.62 -43.51
N LYS A 109 -14.78 -10.55 -42.85
CA LYS A 109 -15.18 -11.02 -41.51
C LYS A 109 -14.87 -9.99 -40.43
N VAL A 110 -13.89 -9.11 -40.65
CA VAL A 110 -13.58 -8.00 -39.74
C VAL A 110 -14.67 -6.94 -39.81
N GLN A 111 -15.16 -6.60 -41.00
CA GLN A 111 -16.31 -5.72 -41.17
C GLN A 111 -17.56 -6.27 -40.46
N GLN A 112 -17.92 -7.54 -40.68
CA GLN A 112 -19.06 -8.15 -39.99
C GLN A 112 -18.91 -8.21 -38.46
N LEU A 113 -17.68 -8.32 -37.96
CA LEU A 113 -17.41 -8.32 -36.52
C LEU A 113 -17.49 -6.91 -35.93
N MET A 114 -17.06 -5.88 -36.66
CA MET A 114 -17.23 -4.48 -36.24
C MET A 114 -18.70 -4.07 -36.21
N ASP A 115 -19.51 -4.48 -37.19
CA ASP A 115 -20.96 -4.25 -37.19
C ASP A 115 -21.67 -4.95 -36.02
N ARG A 116 -21.20 -6.14 -35.61
CA ARG A 116 -21.67 -6.83 -34.39
C ARG A 116 -21.20 -6.14 -33.11
N PHE A 117 -19.97 -5.66 -33.07
CA PHE A 117 -19.42 -4.97 -31.91
C PHE A 117 -20.17 -3.67 -31.63
N GLU A 118 -20.52 -2.88 -32.65
CA GLU A 118 -21.37 -1.69 -32.48
C GLU A 118 -22.72 -2.04 -31.86
N ARG A 119 -23.41 -3.08 -32.37
CA ARG A 119 -24.68 -3.55 -31.78
C ARG A 119 -24.53 -4.05 -30.35
N ASP A 120 -23.47 -4.78 -30.05
CA ASP A 120 -23.24 -5.33 -28.71
C ASP A 120 -22.87 -4.22 -27.70
N PHE A 121 -22.12 -3.20 -28.14
CA PHE A 121 -21.77 -2.05 -27.31
C PHE A 121 -22.98 -1.13 -27.04
N GLU A 122 -23.81 -0.89 -28.05
CA GLU A 122 -25.06 -0.15 -27.91
C GLU A 122 -26.02 -0.87 -26.94
N ASN A 123 -26.09 -2.20 -27.00
CA ASN A 123 -26.85 -3.00 -26.03
C ASN A 123 -26.24 -2.97 -24.61
N LEU A 124 -24.91 -2.93 -24.48
CA LEU A 124 -24.25 -2.83 -23.18
C LEU A 124 -24.51 -1.48 -22.51
N ASP A 125 -24.49 -0.38 -23.25
CA ASP A 125 -24.85 0.95 -22.74
C ASP A 125 -26.32 1.00 -22.29
N VAL A 126 -27.23 0.42 -23.09
CA VAL A 126 -28.66 0.32 -22.70
C VAL A 126 -28.85 -0.57 -21.46
N HIS A 127 -28.11 -1.68 -21.36
CA HIS A 127 -28.19 -2.58 -20.21
C HIS A 127 -27.60 -1.95 -18.94
N THR A 128 -26.47 -1.24 -19.06
CA THR A 128 -25.83 -0.53 -17.95
C THR A 128 -26.71 0.62 -17.47
N ALA A 129 -27.31 1.41 -18.37
CA ALA A 129 -28.25 2.47 -18.00
C ALA A 129 -29.51 1.91 -17.31
N THR A 130 -29.98 0.72 -17.71
CA THR A 130 -31.12 0.05 -17.08
C THR A 130 -30.75 -0.55 -15.72
N MET A 131 -29.54 -1.08 -15.61
CA MET A 131 -29.00 -1.65 -14.36
C MET A 131 -28.67 -0.55 -13.35
N GLU A 132 -28.10 0.57 -13.77
CA GLU A 132 -27.86 1.76 -12.94
C GLU A 132 -29.18 2.31 -12.41
N ARG A 133 -30.23 2.42 -13.25
CA ARG A 133 -31.56 2.87 -12.83
C ARG A 133 -32.24 1.92 -11.82
N THR A 134 -31.96 0.62 -11.87
CA THR A 134 -32.50 -0.38 -10.91
C THR A 134 -31.65 -0.51 -9.65
N MET A 135 -30.33 -0.30 -9.76
CA MET A 135 -29.41 -0.26 -8.63
C MET A 135 -29.55 1.05 -7.82
N ASP A 136 -29.82 2.19 -8.45
CA ASP A 136 -30.10 3.46 -7.73
C ASP A 136 -31.33 3.32 -6.82
N GLY A 137 -32.39 2.66 -7.31
CA GLY A 137 -33.57 2.35 -6.51
C GLY A 137 -33.30 1.40 -5.32
N THR A 138 -32.28 0.55 -5.42
CA THR A 138 -31.96 -0.47 -4.40
C THR A 138 -30.86 0.00 -3.42
N THR A 139 -29.98 0.89 -3.86
CA THR A 139 -28.85 1.44 -3.07
C THR A 139 -29.32 2.51 -2.10
N VAL A 140 -30.33 3.32 -2.48
CA VAL A 140 -30.99 4.30 -1.58
C VAL A 140 -31.59 3.63 -0.34
N LEU A 141 -31.99 2.35 -0.43
CA LEU A 141 -32.55 1.58 0.70
C LEU A 141 -31.49 1.01 1.65
N ASN A 142 -30.26 0.73 1.17
CA ASN A 142 -29.21 0.05 1.95
C ASN A 142 -28.10 0.98 2.46
N ALA A 143 -27.92 2.16 1.85
CA ALA A 143 -26.96 3.17 2.29
C ALA A 143 -27.66 4.53 2.40
N PRO A 144 -28.36 4.81 3.52
CA PRO A 144 -29.02 6.10 3.73
C PRO A 144 -27.99 7.23 3.64
N LYS A 145 -28.29 8.28 2.86
CA LYS A 145 -27.36 9.40 2.60
C LYS A 145 -26.73 9.99 3.87
N GLY A 146 -27.50 10.09 4.96
CA GLY A 146 -27.01 10.60 6.24
C GLY A 146 -25.93 9.73 6.92
N GLN A 147 -25.92 8.41 6.70
CA GLN A 147 -24.84 7.55 7.23
C GLN A 147 -23.54 7.70 6.43
N VAL A 148 -23.65 7.98 5.12
CA VAL A 148 -22.51 8.25 4.24
C VAL A 148 -21.92 9.63 4.55
N GLU A 149 -22.75 10.66 4.74
CA GLU A 149 -22.31 12.00 5.15
C GLU A 149 -21.63 11.99 6.53
N ALA A 150 -22.18 11.25 7.50
CA ALA A 150 -21.55 11.09 8.81
C ALA A 150 -20.15 10.44 8.73
N LEU A 151 -19.98 9.42 7.87
CA LEU A 151 -18.70 8.76 7.66
C LEU A 151 -17.68 9.68 6.95
N ILE A 152 -18.13 10.46 5.97
CA ILE A 152 -17.29 11.46 5.28
C ILE A 152 -16.84 12.55 6.26
N GLN A 153 -17.73 12.98 7.16
CA GLN A 153 -17.39 13.96 8.19
C GLN A 153 -16.41 13.39 9.22
N GLU A 154 -16.60 12.15 9.67
CA GLU A 154 -15.64 11.47 10.57
C GLU A 154 -14.25 11.28 9.92
N ALA A 155 -14.21 10.96 8.62
CA ALA A 155 -12.96 10.83 7.86
C ALA A 155 -12.28 12.19 7.65
N ALA A 156 -13.07 13.25 7.40
CA ALA A 156 -12.58 14.62 7.28
C ALA A 156 -12.02 15.14 8.62
N ASP A 157 -12.67 14.85 9.73
CA ASP A 157 -12.19 15.20 11.07
C ASP A 157 -10.88 14.47 11.39
N LYS A 158 -10.78 13.17 11.09
CA LYS A 158 -9.53 12.40 11.25
C LYS A 158 -8.38 12.94 10.40
N ALA A 159 -8.65 13.34 9.16
CA ALA A 159 -7.66 13.96 8.28
C ALA A 159 -7.29 15.39 8.72
N GLY A 160 -8.23 16.13 9.29
CA GLY A 160 -8.01 17.49 9.82
C GLY A 160 -7.25 17.52 11.16
N ILE A 161 -7.32 16.45 11.96
CA ILE A 161 -6.62 16.34 13.25
C ILE A 161 -5.13 15.99 13.07
N ASP A 162 -4.75 15.27 12.00
CA ASP A 162 -3.35 14.89 11.75
C ASP A 162 -2.44 16.09 11.39
N LEU A 163 -2.99 17.15 10.79
CA LEU A 163 -2.26 18.39 10.51
C LEU A 163 -2.04 19.27 11.76
N ASN A 164 -2.80 19.05 12.84
CA ASN A 164 -2.68 19.81 14.09
C ASN A 164 -1.76 19.13 15.12
N ALA A 165 -1.31 17.89 14.85
CA ALA A 165 -0.39 17.14 15.70
C ALA A 165 1.10 17.50 15.45
N GLU A 166 1.43 18.23 14.38
CA GLU A 166 2.81 18.56 13.99
C GLU A 166 3.22 20.05 14.20
N LEU A 167 2.42 20.88 14.87
CA LEU A 167 2.80 22.27 15.17
C LEU A 167 2.66 22.63 16.66
N PRO A 168 3.71 23.18 17.30
CA PRO A 168 3.66 23.56 18.71
C PRO A 168 2.71 24.73 18.93
N GLN A 169 1.97 24.65 20.04
CA GLN A 169 0.95 25.60 20.49
C GLN A 169 1.33 27.08 20.26
N ALA A 170 0.52 27.76 19.45
CA ALA A 170 0.38 29.21 19.51
C ALA A 170 -1.10 29.54 19.73
N SER A 171 -1.38 30.09 20.90
CA SER A 171 -2.67 30.57 21.35
C SER A 171 -3.26 31.61 20.41
N THR A 172 -4.47 31.38 19.89
CA THR A 172 -5.44 32.46 19.64
C THR A 172 -6.86 31.90 19.65
N ALA A 173 -7.67 32.46 20.53
CA ALA A 173 -9.11 32.24 20.64
C ALA A 173 -9.87 32.64 19.36
N LEU A 174 -10.99 31.96 19.07
CA LEU A 174 -12.27 32.48 18.54
C LEU A 174 -13.27 31.30 18.32
N PRO A 175 -14.60 31.54 18.29
CA PRO A 175 -15.62 30.69 18.90
C PRO A 175 -16.15 29.56 17.99
N ALA A 176 -16.73 28.56 18.64
CA ALA A 176 -17.45 27.45 18.04
C ALA A 176 -18.61 27.92 17.15
N ALA A 177 -18.61 27.47 15.88
CA ALA A 177 -19.72 27.63 14.96
C ALA A 177 -20.73 26.49 15.15
N THR A 178 -21.81 26.75 15.89
CA THR A 178 -22.97 25.86 16.04
C THR A 178 -24.05 26.16 14.97
N ALA A 179 -23.69 26.12 13.68
CA ALA A 179 -24.57 26.59 12.61
C ALA A 179 -25.13 25.53 11.65
N SER A 180 -24.69 24.27 11.66
CA SER A 180 -25.12 23.29 10.64
C SER A 180 -26.34 22.43 11.01
N VAL A 181 -26.71 22.31 12.29
CA VAL A 181 -27.81 21.40 12.72
C VAL A 181 -29.20 22.06 12.61
N ALA A 182 -29.26 23.39 12.53
CA ALA A 182 -30.54 24.11 12.54
C ALA A 182 -31.25 24.14 11.17
N GLU A 183 -30.51 24.07 10.05
CA GLU A 183 -31.09 24.21 8.71
C GLU A 183 -31.78 22.92 8.22
N ASP A 184 -31.27 21.74 8.58
CA ASP A 184 -31.88 20.46 8.20
C ASP A 184 -33.21 20.18 8.90
N ALA A 185 -33.36 20.66 10.14
CA ALA A 185 -34.61 20.57 10.89
C ALA A 185 -35.71 21.41 10.24
N ASP A 186 -35.37 22.61 9.75
CA ASP A 186 -36.32 23.53 9.09
C ASP A 186 -36.77 22.99 7.72
N LEU A 187 -35.84 22.44 6.93
CA LEU A 187 -36.15 21.83 5.63
C LEU A 187 -37.07 20.61 5.75
N THR A 188 -36.80 19.74 6.73
CA THR A 188 -37.62 18.55 6.98
C THR A 188 -39.05 18.93 7.38
N GLN A 189 -39.19 19.98 8.18
CA GLN A 189 -40.48 20.48 8.64
C GLN A 189 -41.27 21.18 7.52
N ARG A 190 -40.59 21.92 6.62
CA ARG A 190 -41.21 22.51 5.42
C ARG A 190 -41.65 21.45 4.40
N LEU A 191 -40.87 20.38 4.20
CA LEU A 191 -41.26 19.26 3.34
C LEU A 191 -42.43 18.46 3.90
N ALA A 192 -42.53 18.32 5.23
CA ALA A 192 -43.68 17.69 5.88
C ALA A 192 -44.95 18.54 5.72
N ALA A 193 -44.84 19.87 5.84
CA ALA A 193 -45.96 20.78 5.63
C ALA A 193 -46.49 20.77 4.18
N LEU A 194 -45.60 20.64 3.19
CA LEU A 194 -45.96 20.51 1.77
C LEU A 194 -46.56 19.15 1.39
N ARG A 195 -46.31 18.10 2.18
CA ARG A 195 -46.92 16.77 1.98
C ARG A 195 -48.32 16.65 2.58
N ASN A 196 -48.68 17.54 3.50
CA ASN A 196 -49.99 17.58 4.16
C ASN A 196 -50.91 18.67 3.58
N SER A 197 -50.48 19.39 2.53
CA SER A 197 -51.31 20.32 1.75
C SER A 197 -51.82 19.69 0.47
#